data_AF-A0A2G6D3D5-F1
#
_entry.id   AF-A0A2G6D3D5-F1
#
_cell.length_a   1.000
_cell.length_b   1.000
_cell.length_c   1.000
_cell.angle_alpha   90.00
_cell.angle_beta   90.00
_cell.angle_gamma   90.00
#
_symmetry.space_group_name_H-M   'P 1'
#
loop_
_entity.id
_entity.type
_entity.pdbx_description
1 polymer ?
#
loop_
_entity_poly.entity_id
_entity_poly.type
_entity_poly.pdbx_seq_one_letter_code
_entity_poly.pdbx_strand_id
1 'polypeptide(L)' 'NLGKTKEWYTVTMAHFQSWADKSGIPWRAIKPRLDDTMSKARELWPGALKALPMDEAHKEGPGAHWARLQDDFTIKAAK' A
#
# COMPACT_ATOMS: atom_id res chain seq x y z
N ASN A 1 8.19 -11.39 -3.58
CA ASN A 1 6.83 -11.56 -4.15
C ASN A 1 5.91 -12.19 -3.14
N LEU A 2 4.75 -11.56 -2.91
CA LEU A 2 3.72 -12.03 -1.99
C LEU A 2 3.02 -13.29 -2.55
N GLY A 3 3.69 -14.45 -2.46
CA GLY A 3 3.20 -15.68 -3.11
C GLY A 3 3.43 -15.72 -4.62
N LYS A 4 4.64 -15.33 -5.08
CA LYS A 4 5.08 -15.30 -6.50
C LYS A 4 4.39 -14.27 -7.43
N THR A 5 3.28 -13.64 -7.04
CA THR A 5 2.71 -12.54 -7.83
C THR A 5 3.55 -11.26 -7.78
N LYS A 6 3.66 -10.57 -8.93
CA LYS A 6 4.19 -9.20 -9.09
C LYS A 6 3.08 -8.21 -9.50
N GLU A 7 1.83 -8.68 -9.55
CA GLU A 7 0.68 -7.89 -9.96
C GLU A 7 0.20 -7.04 -8.78
N TRP A 8 0.96 -5.99 -8.46
CA TRP A 8 0.68 -5.14 -7.29
C TRP A 8 -0.75 -4.57 -7.26
N TYR A 9 -1.35 -4.34 -8.44
CA TYR A 9 -2.71 -3.83 -8.55
C TYR A 9 -3.80 -4.83 -8.16
N THR A 10 -3.49 -6.12 -8.01
CA THR A 10 -4.45 -7.15 -7.60
C THR A 10 -4.25 -7.62 -6.16
N VAL A 11 -3.21 -7.11 -5.48
CA VAL A 11 -2.90 -7.48 -4.10
C VAL A 11 -3.97 -6.94 -3.14
N THR A 12 -4.40 -7.79 -2.22
CA THR A 12 -5.42 -7.53 -1.20
C THR A 12 -4.95 -8.05 0.17
N MET A 13 -5.64 -7.71 1.25
CA MET A 13 -5.35 -8.24 2.59
C MET A 13 -5.38 -9.78 2.62
N ALA A 14 -6.20 -10.41 1.79
CA ALA A 14 -6.28 -11.88 1.68
C ALA A 14 -4.95 -12.49 1.18
N HIS A 15 -4.20 -11.79 0.33
CA HIS A 15 -2.88 -12.25 -0.09
C HIS A 15 -1.88 -12.26 1.08
N PHE A 16 -1.94 -11.24 1.94
CA PHE A 16 -1.13 -11.20 3.17
C PHE A 16 -1.57 -12.25 4.19
N GLN A 17 -2.87 -12.50 4.31
CA GLN A 17 -3.39 -13.57 5.15
C GLN A 17 -2.90 -14.94 4.66
N SER A 18 -3.01 -15.24 3.36
CA SER A 18 -2.50 -16.49 2.78
C SER A 18 -1.00 -16.66 3.00
N TRP A 19 -0.24 -15.57 2.93
CA TRP A 19 1.19 -15.60 3.26
C TRP A 19 1.43 -15.87 4.76
N ALA A 20 0.68 -15.23 5.66
CA ALA A 20 0.81 -15.42 7.10
C ALA A 20 0.50 -16.88 7.48
N ASP A 21 -0.59 -17.45 6.94
CA ASP A 21 -1.00 -18.83 7.15
C ASP A 21 0.08 -19.81 6.66
N LYS A 22 0.62 -19.60 5.45
CA LYS A 22 1.73 -20.41 4.89
C LYS A 22 3.03 -20.28 5.69
N SER A 23 3.21 -19.17 6.39
CA SER A 23 4.40 -18.89 7.21
C SER A 23 4.22 -19.33 8.67
N GLY A 24 3.06 -19.89 9.03
CA GLY A 24 2.73 -20.27 10.41
C GLY A 24 2.59 -19.09 11.37
N ILE A 25 2.37 -17.88 10.84
CA ILE A 25 2.22 -16.66 11.63
C ILE A 25 0.73 -16.39 11.83
N PRO A 26 0.23 -16.25 13.08
CA PRO A 26 -1.17 -15.96 13.33
C PRO A 26 -1.62 -14.67 12.65
N TRP A 27 -2.67 -14.72 11.82
CA TRP A 27 -3.20 -13.54 11.11
C TRP A 27 -3.53 -12.37 12.06
N ARG A 28 -4.03 -12.69 13.26
CA ARG A 28 -4.30 -11.71 14.33
C ARG A 28 -3.09 -10.86 14.75
N ALA A 29 -1.87 -11.34 14.53
CA ALA A 29 -0.63 -10.61 14.82
C ALA A 29 -0.18 -9.71 13.66
N ILE A 30 -0.61 -10.03 12.42
CA ILE A 30 -0.25 -9.30 11.20
C ILE A 30 -1.27 -8.23 10.85
N LYS A 31 -2.57 -8.57 10.88
CA LYS A 31 -3.64 -7.67 10.45
C LYS A 31 -3.57 -6.28 11.12
N PRO A 32 -3.42 -6.16 12.45
CA PRO A 32 -3.38 -4.85 13.10
C PRO A 32 -2.21 -3.99 12.63
N ARG A 33 -1.07 -4.61 12.28
CA ARG A 33 0.10 -3.88 11.75
C ARG A 33 -0.15 -3.38 10.34
N LEU A 34 -0.81 -4.19 9.50
CA LEU A 34 -1.19 -3.77 8.15
C LEU A 34 -2.22 -2.65 8.18
N ASP A 35 -3.21 -2.75 9.07
CA ASP A 35 -4.22 -1.69 9.26
C ASP A 35 -3.56 -0.37 9.70
N ASP A 36 -2.69 -0.41 10.71
CA ASP A 36 -1.94 0.78 11.19
C ASP A 36 -1.02 1.36 10.11
N THR A 37 -0.30 0.51 9.38
CA THR A 37 0.56 0.93 8.27
C THR A 37 -0.25 1.64 7.19
N MET A 38 -1.39 1.09 6.79
CA MET A 38 -2.23 1.71 5.78
C MET A 38 -2.90 2.99 6.26
N SER A 39 -3.27 3.07 7.54
CA SER A 39 -3.77 4.32 8.14
C SER A 39 -2.70 5.42 8.05
N LYS A 40 -1.48 5.14 8.52
CA LYS A 40 -0.36 6.09 8.48
C LYS A 40 0.05 6.45 7.07
N ALA A 41 0.05 5.49 6.15
CA ALA A 41 0.34 5.76 4.75
C ALA A 41 -0.68 6.74 4.16
N ARG A 42 -1.99 6.50 4.37
CA ARG A 42 -3.04 7.40 3.87
C ARG A 42 -2.98 8.80 4.49
N GLU A 43 -2.60 8.90 5.75
CA GLU A 43 -2.46 10.17 6.47
C GLU A 43 -1.22 10.96 6.02
N LEU A 44 -0.06 10.31 5.94
CA LEU A 44 1.23 10.99 5.82
C LEU A 44 1.72 11.09 4.37
N TRP A 45 1.48 10.06 3.54
CA TRP A 45 2.04 9.98 2.20
C TRP A 45 1.61 11.12 1.27
N PRO A 46 0.33 11.54 1.22
CA PRO A 46 -0.08 12.63 0.33
C PRO A 46 0.64 13.95 0.64
N GLY A 47 0.88 14.24 1.92
CA GLY A 47 1.67 15.40 2.34
C GLY A 47 3.14 15.26 2.01
N ALA A 48 3.72 14.08 2.27
CA ALA A 48 5.13 13.80 1.96
C ALA A 48 5.44 13.94 0.46
N LEU A 49 4.56 13.45 -0.42
CA LEU A 49 4.70 13.56 -1.87
C LEU A 49 4.78 15.02 -2.33
N LYS A 50 3.94 15.90 -1.76
CA LYS A 50 3.95 17.34 -2.06
C LYS A 50 5.27 17.99 -1.64
N ALA A 51 5.83 17.58 -0.50
CA ALA A 51 7.06 18.13 0.06
C ALA A 51 8.36 17.66 -0.61
N LEU A 52 8.31 16.68 -1.53
CA LEU A 52 9.52 16.20 -2.21
C LEU A 52 10.15 17.30 -3.09
N PRO A 53 11.49 17.46 -3.05
CA PRO A 53 12.21 18.46 -3.84
C PRO A 53 12.44 17.94 -5.28
N MET A 54 11.35 17.70 -6.00
CA MET A 54 11.38 17.23 -7.38
C MET A 54 10.30 17.92 -8.21
N ASP A 55 10.47 17.89 -9.53
CA ASP A 55 9.51 18.45 -10.47
C ASP A 55 8.10 17.84 -10.30
N GLU A 56 7.07 18.67 -10.43
CA GLU A 56 5.68 18.24 -10.24
C GLU A 56 5.28 17.13 -11.22
N ALA A 57 5.78 17.15 -12.47
CA ALA A 57 5.51 16.09 -13.45
C ALA A 57 6.06 14.73 -12.99
N HIS A 58 7.16 14.71 -12.24
CA HIS A 58 7.69 13.46 -11.68
C HIS A 58 6.88 12.94 -10.49
N LYS A 59 6.12 13.81 -9.79
CA LYS A 59 5.25 13.42 -8.67
C LYS A 59 3.95 12.77 -9.15
N GLU A 60 3.54 13.02 -10.40
CA GLU A 60 2.34 12.42 -11.00
C GLU A 60 2.43 10.89 -11.09
N GLY A 61 3.60 10.36 -11.47
CA GLY A 61 3.83 8.92 -11.63
C GLY A 61 3.55 8.13 -10.33
N PRO A 62 4.22 8.46 -9.20
CA PRO A 62 3.92 7.87 -7.90
C PRO A 62 2.46 8.03 -7.50
N GLY A 63 1.88 9.23 -7.65
CA GLY A 63 0.47 9.48 -7.31
C GLY A 63 -0.48 8.56 -8.09
N ALA A 64 -0.28 8.45 -9.40
CA ALA A 64 -1.07 7.57 -10.26
C ALA A 64 -0.86 6.08 -9.93
N HIS A 65 0.36 5.67 -9.58
CA HIS A 65 0.65 4.30 -9.18
C HIS A 65 -0.14 3.90 -7.93
N TRP A 66 -0.06 4.70 -6.86
CA TRP A 66 -0.76 4.43 -5.61
C TRP A 66 -2.28 4.46 -5.75
N ALA A 67 -2.82 5.29 -6.66
CA ALA A 67 -4.25 5.33 -6.95
C ALA A 67 -4.76 4.08 -7.70
N ARG A 68 -3.88 3.36 -8.41
CA ARG A 68 -4.24 2.16 -9.19
C ARG A 68 -4.21 0.86 -8.39
N LEU A 69 -3.71 0.89 -7.16
CA LEU A 69 -3.78 -0.27 -6.27
C LEU A 69 -5.24 -0.59 -5.91
N GLN A 70 -5.49 -1.84 -5.49
CA GLN A 70 -6.80 -2.26 -5.01
C GLN A 70 -7.19 -1.50 -3.72
N ASP A 71 -8.50 -1.40 -3.43
CA ASP A 71 -9.06 -0.62 -2.32
C ASP A 71 -8.38 -0.80 -0.94
N ASP A 72 -7.91 -2.01 -0.63
CA ASP A 72 -7.16 -2.29 0.61
C ASP A 72 -5.89 -1.45 0.72
N PHE A 73 -5.26 -1.14 -0.42
CA PHE A 73 -3.96 -0.47 -0.52
C PHE A 73 -3.95 0.85 -1.30
N THR A 74 -5.07 1.21 -1.94
CA THR A 74 -5.16 2.47 -2.69
C THR A 74 -4.95 3.67 -1.77
N ILE A 75 -4.16 4.63 -2.26
CA ILE A 75 -3.97 5.92 -1.62
C ILE A 75 -4.31 6.98 -2.66
N LYS A 76 -5.39 7.72 -2.41
CA LYS A 76 -5.78 8.85 -3.24
C LYS A 76 -4.93 10.04 -2.82
N ALA A 77 -4.05 10.52 -3.70
CA ALA A 77 -3.41 11.80 -3.50
C ALA A 77 -4.51 12.87 -3.39
N ALA A 78 -4.51 13.65 -2.31
CA ALA A 78 -5.42 14.76 -2.16
C ALA A 78 -5.16 15.76 -3.29
N LYS A 79 -6.21 16.05 -4.08
CA LYS A 79 -6.20 17.10 -5.11
C LYS A 79 -5.67 18.42 -4.56
#